data_AF-V7PC36-F1
#
_entry.id   AF-V7PC36-F1
#
_cell.length_a   1.000
_cell.length_b   1.000
_cell.length_c   1.000
_cell.angle_alpha   90.00
_cell.angle_beta   90.00
_cell.angle_gamma   90.00
#
_symmetry.space_group_name_H-M   'P 1'
#
loop_
_entity.id
_entity.type
_entity.pdbx_description
1 polymer ?
#
loop_
_entity_poly.entity_id
_entity_poly.type
_entity_poly.pdbx_seq_one_letter_code
_entity_poly.pdbx_strand_id
1 'polypeptide(L)'
;MAQNPWHITKLKELRTSKLEKIINKFQEENNHLMCIPKFKQVQNFLSTIQEDSELIINKKTFNVAHICCIAQLRPMYVDNVKDGIAVYLSNFMLKMNHDIEGFSVCFNSIKLKEKEPITLNNDPTVMFLKVTFKLLIIVLKENYKIKVKINTIEPSIMRMEIFGIIEAVISDENAKEFYYEGKSNTFVRHKTTYSINDIINFTIRK
;
A
#
# COMPACT_ATOMS: atom_id res chain seq x y z
N MET A 1 8.46 -0.93 -18.67
CA MET A 1 9.38 0.18 -18.35
C MET A 1 10.25 -0.27 -17.20
N ALA A 2 11.57 -0.28 -17.34
CA ALA A 2 12.47 -0.64 -16.25
C ALA A 2 12.29 0.36 -15.10
N GLN A 3 12.01 -0.16 -13.90
CA GLN A 3 11.89 0.66 -12.71
C GLN A 3 13.31 1.14 -12.33
N ASN A 4 13.50 2.46 -12.23
CA ASN A 4 14.73 2.98 -11.65
C ASN A 4 14.80 2.49 -10.19
N PRO A 5 15.91 1.88 -9.75
CA PRO A 5 15.99 1.26 -8.44
C PRO A 5 15.76 2.29 -7.35
N TRP A 6 14.97 1.93 -6.34
CA TRP A 6 14.72 2.79 -5.19
C TRP A 6 15.81 2.58 -4.16
N HIS A 7 16.59 3.63 -3.89
CA HIS A 7 17.59 3.59 -2.84
C HIS A 7 16.97 3.96 -1.49
N ILE A 8 16.91 2.99 -0.58
CA ILE A 8 16.36 3.18 0.77
C ILE A 8 17.44 3.78 1.67
N THR A 9 17.27 5.07 1.99
CA THR A 9 18.18 5.77 2.90
C THR A 9 17.85 5.51 4.37
N LYS A 10 16.61 5.10 4.66
CA LYS A 10 16.13 4.85 6.03
C LYS A 10 14.82 4.07 5.99
N LEU A 11 14.67 3.09 6.88
CA LEU A 11 13.39 2.41 7.11
C LEU A 11 13.06 2.44 8.60
N LYS A 12 11.82 2.80 8.94
CA LYS A 12 11.37 2.89 10.33
C LYS A 12 9.96 2.35 10.52
N GLU A 13 9.77 1.57 11.57
CA GLU A 13 8.44 1.19 12.05
C GLU A 13 7.64 2.45 12.43
N LEU A 14 6.37 2.47 12.02
CA LEU A 14 5.44 3.55 12.27
C LEU A 14 4.41 3.10 13.29
N ARG A 15 4.37 3.81 14.43
CA ARG A 15 3.28 3.63 15.40
C ARG A 15 1.96 4.04 14.75
N THR A 16 0.91 3.26 14.97
CA THR A 16 -0.44 3.53 14.45
C THR A 16 -0.93 4.95 14.76
N SER A 17 -0.60 5.50 15.94
CA SER A 17 -0.95 6.88 16.31
C SER A 17 -0.31 7.98 15.44
N LYS A 18 0.69 7.63 14.62
CA LYS A 18 1.33 8.55 13.67
C LYS A 18 0.86 8.33 12.22
N LEU A 19 0.02 7.32 11.98
CA LEU A 19 -0.49 6.97 10.66
C LEU A 19 -1.32 8.11 10.08
N GLU A 20 -2.28 8.61 10.85
CA GLU A 20 -3.16 9.72 10.47
C GLU A 20 -2.36 10.94 10.00
N LYS A 21 -1.30 11.33 10.73
CA LYS A 21 -0.44 12.46 10.35
C LYS A 21 0.22 12.27 8.97
N ILE A 22 0.57 11.05 8.60
CA ILE A 22 1.19 10.74 7.31
C ILE A 22 0.15 10.76 6.19
N ILE A 23 -1.04 10.24 6.46
CA ILE A 23 -2.18 10.22 5.54
C ILE A 23 -2.65 11.65 5.24
N ASN A 24 -2.90 12.45 6.28
CA ASN A 24 -3.33 13.83 6.14
C ASN A 24 -2.30 14.64 5.36
N LYS A 25 -1.00 14.41 5.62
CA LYS A 25 0.06 15.07 4.87
C LYS A 25 0.06 14.73 3.37
N PHE A 26 -0.22 13.47 3.00
CA PHE A 26 -0.37 13.12 1.58
C PHE A 26 -1.56 13.85 0.96
N GLN A 27 -2.69 13.88 1.66
CA GLN A 27 -3.90 14.57 1.19
C GLN A 27 -3.63 16.08 1.02
N GLU A 28 -3.04 16.74 2.00
CA GLU A 28 -2.66 18.16 1.93
C GLU A 28 -1.74 18.46 0.75
N GLU A 29 -0.69 17.65 0.55
CA GLU A 29 0.30 17.89 -0.50
C GLU A 29 -0.21 17.61 -1.93
N ASN A 30 -1.28 16.81 -2.08
CA ASN A 30 -1.75 16.31 -3.39
C ASN A 30 -3.25 16.52 -3.64
N ASN A 31 -3.94 17.34 -2.84
CA ASN A 31 -5.39 17.53 -2.94
C ASN A 31 -5.82 18.04 -4.34
N HIS A 32 -5.02 18.92 -4.95
CA HIS A 32 -5.26 19.44 -6.30
C HIS A 32 -5.13 18.37 -7.39
N LEU A 33 -4.52 17.22 -7.09
CA LEU A 33 -4.34 16.10 -8.03
C LEU A 33 -5.46 15.05 -7.93
N MET A 34 -6.47 15.23 -7.07
CA MET A 34 -7.55 14.25 -6.88
C MET A 34 -8.46 14.06 -8.10
N CYS A 35 -8.38 14.95 -9.09
CA CYS A 35 -9.00 14.74 -10.40
C CYS A 35 -8.36 13.60 -11.20
N ILE A 36 -7.12 13.22 -10.87
CA ILE A 36 -6.42 12.10 -11.48
C ILE A 36 -6.88 10.79 -10.81
N PRO A 37 -7.40 9.80 -11.56
CA PRO A 37 -7.98 8.58 -10.99
C PRO A 37 -7.06 7.84 -10.02
N LYS A 38 -5.75 7.83 -10.29
CA LYS A 38 -4.78 7.14 -9.42
C LYS A 38 -4.68 7.77 -8.03
N PHE A 39 -4.76 9.10 -7.92
CA PHE A 39 -4.75 9.78 -6.62
C PHE A 39 -6.05 9.55 -5.85
N LYS A 40 -7.19 9.56 -6.55
CA LYS A 40 -8.49 9.21 -5.95
C LYS A 40 -8.52 7.78 -5.41
N GLN A 41 -7.96 6.82 -6.15
CA GLN A 41 -7.83 5.43 -5.68
C GLN A 41 -6.98 5.34 -4.42
N VAL A 42 -5.83 6.03 -4.39
CA VAL A 42 -4.97 6.07 -3.20
C VAL A 42 -5.74 6.70 -2.03
N GLN A 43 -6.44 7.81 -2.24
CA GLN A 43 -7.23 8.45 -1.20
C GLN A 43 -8.30 7.52 -0.61
N ASN A 44 -9.07 6.84 -1.46
CA ASN A 44 -10.09 5.89 -1.01
C ASN A 44 -9.47 4.78 -0.15
N PHE A 45 -8.34 4.22 -0.59
CA PHE A 45 -7.63 3.20 0.18
C PHE A 45 -7.11 3.72 1.53
N LEU A 46 -6.63 4.98 1.57
CA LEU A 46 -6.22 5.60 2.82
C LEU A 46 -7.39 5.80 3.79
N SER A 47 -8.58 6.15 3.28
CA SER A 47 -9.80 6.23 4.10
C SER A 47 -10.15 4.87 4.70
N THR A 48 -10.09 3.79 3.91
CA THR A 48 -10.31 2.43 4.41
C THR A 48 -9.31 2.04 5.50
N ILE A 49 -8.02 2.40 5.34
CA ILE A 49 -7.02 2.19 6.41
C ILE A 49 -7.37 2.94 7.69
N GLN A 50 -7.92 4.15 7.60
CA GLN A 50 -8.30 4.95 8.76
C GLN A 50 -9.52 4.36 9.47
N GLU A 51 -10.55 3.97 8.70
CA GLU A 51 -11.75 3.28 9.20
C GLU A 51 -11.39 1.96 9.88
N ASP A 52 -10.49 1.19 9.28
CA ASP A 52 -10.04 -0.12 9.79
C ASP A 52 -8.85 -0.01 10.76
N SER A 53 -8.51 1.18 11.25
CA SER A 53 -7.28 1.36 12.04
C SER A 53 -7.28 0.57 13.37
N GLU A 54 -8.46 0.25 13.90
CA GLU A 54 -8.65 -0.61 15.07
C GLU A 54 -8.39 -2.10 14.79
N LEU A 55 -8.34 -2.49 13.51
CA LEU A 55 -7.97 -3.83 13.05
C LEU A 55 -6.44 -4.05 13.09
N ILE A 56 -5.66 -2.99 13.29
CA ILE A 56 -4.20 -3.05 13.35
C ILE A 56 -3.75 -3.60 14.70
N ILE A 57 -3.51 -4.91 14.79
CA ILE A 57 -2.97 -5.53 16.02
C ILE A 57 -1.48 -5.24 16.17
N ASN A 58 -0.72 -5.32 15.07
CA ASN A 58 0.73 -5.27 15.12
C ASN A 58 1.27 -3.86 14.84
N LYS A 59 2.05 -3.32 15.78
CA LYS A 59 2.72 -2.01 15.65
C LYS A 59 3.75 -1.97 14.51
N LYS A 60 4.10 -3.12 13.93
CA LYS A 60 5.06 -3.28 12.83
C LYS A 60 4.41 -3.38 11.45
N THR A 61 3.08 -3.33 11.35
CA THR A 61 2.36 -3.44 10.07
C THR A 61 2.66 -2.26 9.15
N PHE A 62 2.89 -1.07 9.70
CA PHE A 62 3.19 0.13 8.92
C PHE A 62 4.63 0.56 9.15
N ASN A 63 5.34 0.82 8.05
CA ASN A 63 6.66 1.42 8.09
C ASN A 63 6.68 2.70 7.24
N VAL A 64 7.68 3.55 7.51
CA VAL A 64 8.04 4.69 6.67
C VAL A 64 9.43 4.48 6.13
N ALA A 65 9.53 4.38 4.80
CA ALA A 65 10.78 4.36 4.10
C ALA A 65 11.13 5.77 3.61
N HIS A 66 12.38 6.18 3.78
CA HIS A 66 12.93 7.38 3.12
C HIS A 66 13.65 6.93 1.86
N ILE A 67 13.09 7.31 0.72
CA ILE A 67 13.56 6.86 -0.58
C ILE A 67 14.33 7.97 -1.27
N CYS A 68 15.40 7.60 -1.96
CA CYS A 68 16.07 8.40 -2.97
C CYS A 68 15.97 7.65 -4.31
N CYS A 69 15.52 8.30 -5.36
CA CYS A 69 15.46 7.68 -6.69
C CYS A 69 15.61 8.73 -7.80
N ILE A 70 15.67 8.25 -9.04
CA ILE A 70 15.62 9.09 -10.23
C ILE A 70 14.22 8.99 -10.81
N ALA A 71 13.47 10.10 -10.75
CA ALA A 71 12.17 10.22 -11.39
C ALA A 71 12.33 10.54 -12.87
N GLN A 72 11.49 9.92 -13.71
CA GLN A 72 11.45 10.15 -15.15
C GLN A 72 10.19 10.94 -15.49
N LEU A 73 10.35 12.17 -15.94
CA LEU A 73 9.26 13.09 -16.23
C LEU A 73 9.14 13.36 -17.71
N ARG A 74 7.90 13.49 -18.18
CA ARG A 74 7.61 14.05 -19.50
C ARG A 74 7.81 15.57 -19.50
N PRO A 75 8.14 16.19 -20.65
CA PRO A 75 8.50 17.60 -20.73
C PRO A 75 7.30 18.52 -20.48
N MET A 76 6.08 18.01 -20.65
CA MET A 76 4.85 18.71 -20.28
C MET A 76 4.79 19.12 -18.79
N TYR A 77 5.65 18.55 -17.94
CA TYR A 77 5.76 18.90 -16.52
C TYR A 77 6.94 19.84 -16.22
N VAL A 78 7.61 20.43 -17.22
CA VAL A 78 8.69 21.40 -16.99
C VAL A 78 8.24 22.57 -16.12
N ASP A 79 7.07 23.13 -16.38
CA ASP A 79 6.54 24.27 -15.61
C ASP A 79 5.93 23.85 -14.26
N ASN A 80 5.74 22.55 -14.04
CA ASN A 80 5.20 22.00 -12.80
C ASN A 80 5.85 20.67 -12.44
N VAL A 81 7.16 20.73 -12.18
CA VAL A 81 8.00 19.57 -11.89
C VAL A 81 7.49 18.79 -10.68
N LYS A 82 7.00 19.48 -9.65
CA LYS A 82 6.53 18.85 -8.42
C LYS A 82 5.35 17.92 -8.68
N ASP A 83 4.36 18.37 -9.45
CA ASP A 83 3.21 17.54 -9.81
C ASP A 83 3.62 16.44 -10.78
N GLY A 84 4.53 16.71 -11.72
CA GLY A 84 5.10 15.68 -12.58
C GLY A 84 5.75 14.53 -11.79
N ILE A 85 6.50 14.86 -10.73
CA ILE A 85 7.10 13.86 -9.82
C ILE A 85 5.99 13.12 -9.06
N ALA A 86 4.99 13.83 -8.53
CA ALA A 86 3.89 13.20 -7.79
C ALA A 86 3.13 12.20 -8.69
N VAL A 87 2.82 12.58 -9.93
CA VAL A 87 2.20 11.70 -10.92
C VAL A 87 3.09 10.51 -11.23
N TYR A 88 4.40 10.72 -11.44
CA TYR A 88 5.36 9.64 -11.64
C TYR A 88 5.35 8.64 -10.48
N LEU A 89 5.43 9.14 -9.24
CA LEU A 89 5.44 8.31 -8.03
C LEU A 89 4.11 7.58 -7.82
N SER A 90 2.98 8.19 -8.19
CA SER A 90 1.64 7.58 -8.04
C SER A 90 1.52 6.23 -8.76
N ASN A 91 2.28 6.02 -9.84
CA ASN A 91 2.27 4.76 -10.61
C ASN A 91 2.78 3.55 -9.82
N PHE A 92 3.54 3.79 -8.75
CA PHE A 92 4.10 2.77 -7.87
C PHE A 92 3.27 2.55 -6.60
N MET A 93 2.22 3.34 -6.39
CA MET A 93 1.34 3.19 -5.22
C MET A 93 0.32 2.08 -5.42
N LEU A 94 -0.14 1.51 -4.32
CA LEU A 94 -1.08 0.39 -4.24
C LEU A 94 -0.55 -0.89 -4.90
N LYS A 95 0.75 -1.14 -4.76
CA LYS A 95 1.45 -2.28 -5.37
C LYS A 95 2.55 -2.79 -4.46
N MET A 96 2.86 -4.07 -4.58
CA MET A 96 4.06 -4.63 -3.95
C MET A 96 5.32 -4.03 -4.60
N ASN A 97 6.30 -3.70 -3.78
CA ASN A 97 7.59 -3.23 -4.24
C ASN A 97 8.68 -4.08 -3.58
N HIS A 98 9.50 -4.72 -4.42
CA HIS A 98 10.52 -5.67 -3.97
C HIS A 98 11.73 -4.98 -3.32
N ASP A 99 12.09 -3.76 -3.73
CA ASP A 99 13.22 -3.03 -3.14
C ASP A 99 12.99 -2.76 -1.65
N ILE A 100 11.74 -2.49 -1.26
CA ILE A 100 11.33 -2.21 0.13
C ILE A 100 10.68 -3.40 0.85
N GLU A 101 10.58 -4.55 0.18
CA GLU A 101 9.88 -5.76 0.67
C GLU A 101 8.50 -5.45 1.28
N GLY A 102 7.70 -4.63 0.60
CA GLY A 102 6.45 -4.15 1.17
C GLY A 102 5.49 -3.53 0.16
N PHE A 103 4.24 -3.38 0.58
CA PHE A 103 3.18 -2.81 -0.23
C PHE A 103 3.22 -1.29 -0.11
N SER A 104 3.47 -0.60 -1.22
CA SER A 104 3.56 0.87 -1.28
C SER A 104 2.18 1.48 -1.19
N VAL A 105 1.94 2.36 -0.21
CA VAL A 105 0.62 2.92 0.07
C VAL A 105 0.48 4.34 -0.47
N CYS A 106 1.23 5.28 0.11
CA CYS A 106 1.26 6.68 -0.29
C CYS A 106 2.63 7.28 0.01
N PHE A 107 2.91 8.46 -0.53
CA PHE A 107 4.16 9.18 -0.31
C PHE A 107 3.90 10.58 0.24
N ASN A 108 4.91 11.24 0.79
CA ASN A 108 4.86 12.67 1.08
C ASN A 108 6.27 13.26 1.16
N SER A 109 6.34 14.57 1.40
CA SER A 109 7.58 15.30 1.62
C SER A 109 8.56 15.15 0.45
N ILE A 110 8.06 15.21 -0.80
CA ILE A 110 8.90 15.17 -2.00
C ILE A 110 9.88 16.35 -1.97
N LYS A 111 11.16 16.07 -2.19
CA LYS A 111 12.24 17.04 -2.30
C LYS A 111 13.09 16.74 -3.51
N LEU A 112 13.27 17.73 -4.35
CA LEU A 112 14.22 17.70 -5.46
C LEU A 112 15.64 17.85 -4.91
N LYS A 113 16.59 17.05 -5.41
CA LYS A 113 18.00 17.11 -4.99
C LYS A 113 18.88 17.95 -5.91
N GLU A 114 18.52 18.06 -7.18
CA GLU A 114 19.29 18.76 -8.21
C GLU A 114 18.39 19.78 -8.92
N LYS A 115 18.94 20.96 -9.27
CA LYS A 115 18.15 22.01 -9.94
C LYS A 115 17.96 21.75 -11.43
N GLU A 116 18.90 21.04 -12.06
CA GLU A 116 18.90 20.81 -13.51
C GLU A 116 18.51 19.37 -13.85
N PRO A 117 17.54 19.16 -14.76
CA PRO A 117 17.21 17.83 -15.26
C PRO A 117 18.37 17.27 -16.10
N ILE A 118 18.70 15.99 -15.87
CA ILE A 118 19.58 15.26 -16.77
C ILE A 118 18.75 14.82 -17.97
N THR A 119 19.18 15.08 -19.19
CA THR A 119 18.61 14.48 -20.41
C THR A 119 19.54 13.37 -20.89
N LEU A 120 19.00 12.18 -21.15
CA LEU A 120 19.79 11.11 -21.77
C LEU A 120 19.89 11.39 -23.27
N ASN A 121 21.12 11.38 -23.81
CA ASN A 121 21.38 11.52 -25.25
C ASN A 121 20.78 12.77 -25.91
N ASN A 122 20.66 13.90 -25.19
CA ASN A 122 19.98 15.10 -25.67
C ASN A 122 18.52 14.85 -26.13
N ASP A 123 17.88 13.77 -25.68
CA ASP A 123 16.47 13.53 -25.96
C ASP A 123 15.63 14.48 -25.10
N PRO A 124 14.98 15.50 -25.70
CA PRO A 124 14.20 16.48 -24.95
C PRO A 124 12.87 15.90 -24.46
N THR A 125 12.57 14.63 -24.76
CA THR A 125 11.28 14.01 -24.44
C THR A 125 11.19 13.43 -23.03
N VAL A 126 12.30 13.27 -22.31
CA VAL A 126 12.31 12.77 -20.93
C VAL A 126 13.33 13.50 -20.08
N MET A 127 12.88 14.01 -18.94
CA MET A 127 13.73 14.61 -17.91
C MET A 127 13.98 13.62 -16.78
N PHE A 128 15.23 13.49 -16.37
CA PHE A 128 15.63 12.68 -15.23
C PHE A 128 15.95 13.58 -14.03
N LEU A 129 15.26 13.35 -12.92
CA LEU A 129 15.36 14.18 -11.73
C LEU A 129 15.63 13.33 -10.49
N LYS A 130 16.70 13.65 -9.78
CA LYS A 130 16.99 13.02 -8.50
C LYS A 130 16.07 13.58 -7.42
N VAL A 131 15.28 12.70 -6.82
CA VAL A 131 14.27 13.07 -5.81
C VAL A 131 14.44 12.26 -4.54
N THR A 132 14.01 12.85 -3.43
CA THR A 132 13.84 12.14 -2.16
C THR A 132 12.42 12.34 -1.65
N PHE A 133 11.86 11.31 -1.01
CA PHE A 133 10.52 11.37 -0.45
C PHE A 133 10.38 10.37 0.71
N LYS A 134 9.29 10.50 1.46
CA LYS A 134 8.88 9.50 2.45
C LYS A 134 7.77 8.66 1.84
N LEU A 135 7.84 7.36 2.05
CA LEU A 135 6.89 6.38 1.58
C LEU A 135 6.28 5.66 2.77
N LEU A 136 4.96 5.68 2.87
CA LEU A 136 4.21 4.80 3.76
C LEU A 136 4.11 3.42 3.10
N ILE A 137 4.49 2.39 3.84
CA ILE A 137 4.47 1.01 3.36
C ILE A 137 3.74 0.12 4.36
N ILE A 138 3.00 -0.85 3.85
CA ILE A 138 2.47 -1.96 4.65
C ILE A 138 3.45 -3.13 4.52
N VAL A 139 3.86 -3.66 5.66
CA VAL A 139 4.78 -4.80 5.76
C VAL A 139 4.01 -5.99 6.33
N LEU A 140 3.81 -7.01 5.50
CA LEU A 140 3.17 -8.26 5.87
C LEU A 140 4.25 -9.35 5.90
N LYS A 141 4.60 -9.83 7.09
CA LYS A 141 5.61 -10.89 7.26
C LYS A 141 4.96 -12.17 7.77
N GLU A 142 5.60 -13.29 7.48
CA GLU A 142 5.24 -14.58 8.06
C GLU A 142 5.16 -14.49 9.60
N ASN A 143 4.20 -15.19 10.17
CA ASN A 143 3.87 -15.23 11.59
C ASN A 143 3.31 -13.92 12.17
N TYR A 144 3.06 -12.89 11.35
CA TYR A 144 2.38 -11.70 11.83
C TYR A 144 0.88 -11.98 12.01
N LYS A 145 0.36 -11.59 13.17
CA LYS A 145 -1.07 -11.59 13.46
C LYS A 145 -1.69 -10.26 13.05
N ILE A 146 -2.76 -10.34 12.28
CA ILE A 146 -3.53 -9.20 11.78
C ILE A 146 -5.02 -9.49 11.96
N LYS A 147 -5.85 -8.46 12.17
CA LYS A 147 -7.30 -8.63 12.01
C LYS A 147 -7.65 -8.42 10.55
N VAL A 148 -8.50 -9.29 10.04
CA VAL A 148 -8.98 -9.24 8.66
C VAL A 148 -10.47 -9.44 8.65
N LYS A 149 -11.13 -8.81 7.68
CA LYS A 149 -12.57 -8.94 7.48
C LYS A 149 -12.82 -10.03 6.45
N ILE A 150 -13.72 -10.96 6.74
CA ILE A 150 -14.13 -11.99 5.78
C ILE A 150 -14.98 -11.32 4.69
N ASN A 151 -14.57 -11.47 3.44
CA ASN A 151 -15.31 -10.96 2.28
C ASN A 151 -16.12 -12.07 1.61
N THR A 152 -15.51 -13.25 1.40
CA THR A 152 -16.15 -14.37 0.69
C THR A 152 -15.87 -15.69 1.41
N ILE A 153 -16.89 -16.55 1.46
CA ILE A 153 -16.76 -17.94 1.92
C ILE A 153 -17.33 -18.86 0.83
N GLU A 154 -16.52 -19.82 0.42
CA GLU A 154 -16.80 -20.88 -0.53
C GLU A 154 -16.45 -22.24 0.11
N PRO A 155 -16.91 -23.38 -0.41
CA PRO A 155 -16.74 -24.68 0.24
C PRO A 155 -15.31 -25.05 0.70
N SER A 156 -14.29 -24.57 0.00
CA SER A 156 -12.88 -24.86 0.31
C SER A 156 -12.01 -23.61 0.49
N ILE A 157 -12.61 -22.42 0.44
CA ILE A 157 -11.88 -21.15 0.40
C ILE A 157 -12.59 -20.11 1.27
N MET A 158 -11.82 -19.43 2.12
CA MET A 158 -12.25 -18.20 2.79
C MET A 158 -11.34 -17.06 2.32
N ARG A 159 -11.93 -16.08 1.64
CA ARG A 159 -11.26 -14.86 1.19
C ARG A 159 -11.52 -13.75 2.19
N MET A 160 -10.45 -13.09 2.60
CA MET A 160 -10.45 -12.01 3.55
C MET A 160 -9.72 -10.83 2.95
N GLU A 161 -10.06 -9.64 3.42
CA GLU A 161 -9.42 -8.41 2.97
C GLU A 161 -8.65 -7.77 4.11
N ILE A 162 -7.43 -7.34 3.77
CA ILE A 162 -6.59 -6.49 4.60
C ILE A 162 -6.67 -5.08 4.01
N PHE A 163 -7.33 -4.18 4.75
CA PHE A 163 -7.57 -2.78 4.38
C PHE A 163 -8.26 -2.58 3.01
N GLY A 164 -9.04 -3.56 2.54
CA GLY A 164 -9.80 -3.47 1.29
C GLY A 164 -9.00 -3.54 -0.01
N ILE A 165 -7.71 -3.92 0.02
CA ILE A 165 -6.90 -4.08 -1.22
C ILE A 165 -6.00 -5.31 -1.27
N ILE A 166 -5.54 -5.79 -0.11
CA ILE A 166 -4.68 -6.97 -0.06
C ILE A 166 -5.58 -8.15 0.30
N GLU A 167 -5.72 -9.07 -0.65
CA GLU A 167 -6.44 -10.32 -0.42
C GLU A 167 -5.60 -11.27 0.43
N ALA A 168 -6.20 -11.80 1.48
CA ALA A 168 -5.69 -12.93 2.25
C ALA A 168 -6.63 -14.12 2.06
N VAL A 169 -6.07 -15.31 1.89
CA VAL A 169 -6.84 -16.51 1.59
C VAL A 169 -6.49 -17.63 2.56
N ILE A 170 -7.52 -18.30 3.08
CA ILE A 170 -7.39 -19.64 3.68
C ILE A 170 -7.93 -20.62 2.64
N SER A 171 -7.07 -21.50 2.15
CA SER A 171 -7.41 -22.57 1.21
C SER A 171 -6.81 -23.92 1.63
N ASP A 172 -7.25 -24.97 0.96
CA ASP A 172 -6.64 -26.29 0.95
C ASP A 172 -6.51 -26.93 2.35
N GLU A 173 -5.30 -27.32 2.74
CA GLU A 173 -5.04 -28.00 4.01
C GLU A 173 -5.47 -27.19 5.23
N ASN A 174 -5.38 -25.86 5.15
CA ASN A 174 -5.84 -24.98 6.22
C ASN A 174 -7.37 -24.90 6.28
N ALA A 175 -8.05 -25.07 5.15
CA ALA A 175 -9.51 -25.09 5.08
C ALA A 175 -10.11 -26.40 5.64
N LYS A 176 -9.35 -27.51 5.63
CA LYS A 176 -9.80 -28.81 6.20
C LYS A 176 -10.11 -28.74 7.71
N GLU A 177 -9.58 -27.73 8.41
CA GLU A 177 -9.90 -27.48 9.82
C GLU A 177 -11.32 -26.90 10.02
N PHE A 178 -12.01 -26.56 8.93
CA PHE A 178 -13.33 -25.95 8.92
C PHE A 178 -14.36 -26.88 8.28
N TYR A 179 -15.58 -26.84 8.80
CA TYR A 179 -16.76 -27.42 8.18
C TYR A 179 -17.52 -26.32 7.43
N TYR A 180 -17.84 -26.52 6.15
CA TYR A 180 -18.66 -25.59 5.38
C TYR A 180 -20.16 -25.92 5.51
N GLU A 181 -20.95 -24.94 5.92
CA GLU A 181 -22.41 -25.03 5.98
C GLU A 181 -23.03 -24.30 4.78
N GLY A 182 -23.34 -25.07 3.73
CA GLY A 182 -23.80 -24.54 2.43
C GLY A 182 -25.15 -23.82 2.45
N LYS A 183 -26.00 -24.04 3.46
CA LYS A 183 -27.27 -23.29 3.57
C LYS A 183 -27.05 -21.84 3.99
N SER A 184 -25.99 -21.58 4.75
CA SER A 184 -25.68 -20.25 5.30
C SER A 184 -24.44 -19.63 4.68
N ASN A 185 -23.71 -20.37 3.84
CA ASN A 185 -22.41 -19.99 3.29
C ASN A 185 -21.43 -19.57 4.40
N THR A 186 -21.35 -20.38 5.46
CA THR A 186 -20.46 -20.14 6.62
C THR A 186 -19.44 -21.25 6.80
N PHE A 187 -18.33 -20.92 7.46
CA PHE A 187 -17.38 -21.90 7.98
C PHE A 187 -17.59 -22.09 9.47
N VAL A 188 -17.46 -23.32 9.96
CA VAL A 188 -17.56 -23.66 11.37
C VAL A 188 -16.28 -24.36 11.81
N ARG A 189 -15.68 -23.90 12.90
CA ARG A 189 -14.52 -24.55 13.53
C ARG A 189 -14.62 -24.47 15.04
N HIS A 190 -14.44 -25.59 15.73
CA HIS A 190 -14.55 -25.70 17.20
C HIS A 190 -15.79 -24.98 17.80
N LYS A 191 -16.97 -25.17 17.18
CA LYS A 191 -18.26 -24.53 17.56
C LYS A 191 -18.33 -23.00 17.34
N THR A 192 -17.32 -22.40 16.72
CA THR A 192 -17.37 -21.01 16.27
C THR A 192 -17.78 -20.97 14.82
N THR A 193 -18.80 -20.16 14.50
CA THR A 193 -19.25 -19.89 13.13
C THR A 193 -18.58 -18.63 12.62
N TYR A 194 -18.12 -18.68 11.38
CA TYR A 194 -17.46 -17.61 10.65
C TYR A 194 -18.31 -17.28 9.43
N SER A 195 -18.70 -16.02 9.33
CA SER A 195 -19.62 -15.49 8.32
C SER A 195 -18.99 -14.31 7.59
N ILE A 196 -19.57 -13.95 6.45
CA ILE A 196 -19.17 -12.75 5.71
C ILE A 196 -19.32 -11.53 6.63
N ASN A 197 -18.35 -10.61 6.56
CA ASN A 197 -18.16 -9.44 7.41
C ASN A 197 -17.62 -9.69 8.82
N ASP A 198 -17.45 -10.92 9.27
CA ASP A 198 -16.79 -11.18 10.55
C ASP A 198 -15.33 -10.73 10.50
N ILE A 199 -14.85 -10.21 11.63
CA ILE A 199 -13.46 -9.80 11.83
C ILE A 199 -12.75 -10.90 12.62
N ILE A 200 -11.70 -11.47 12.04
CA ILE A 200 -10.95 -12.58 12.64
C ILE A 200 -9.47 -12.27 12.80
N ASN A 201 -8.84 -12.92 13.77
CA ASN A 201 -7.38 -12.92 13.89
C ASN A 201 -6.80 -13.90 12.87
N PHE A 202 -6.07 -13.38 11.89
CA PHE A 202 -5.37 -14.16 10.88
C PHE A 202 -3.87 -14.10 11.14
N THR A 203 -3.20 -15.25 11.04
CA THR A 203 -1.74 -15.35 11.11
C THR A 203 -1.21 -15.60 9.71
N ILE A 204 -0.38 -14.69 9.20
CA ILE A 204 0.21 -14.81 7.87
C ILE A 204 1.11 -16.04 7.84
N ARG A 205 0.85 -16.96 6.91
CA ARG A 205 1.71 -18.09 6.57
C ARG A 205 2.37 -17.84 5.22
N LYS A 206 3.46 -18.55 4.94
CA LYS A 206 4.17 -18.50 3.67
C LYS A 206 3.36 -19.11 2.54
#